data_AF-A0A9P6X9T0-F1
#
_entry.id   AF-A0A9P6X9T0-F1
#
_cell.length_a   1.000
_cell.length_b   1.000
_cell.length_c   1.000
_cell.angle_alpha   90.00
_cell.angle_beta   90.00
_cell.angle_gamma   90.00
#
_symmetry.space_group_name_H-M   'P 1'
#
loop_
_entity.id
_entity.type
_entity.pdbx_description
1 polymer ?
#
loop_
_entity_poly.entity_id
_entity_poly.type
_entity_poly.pdbx_seq_one_letter_code
_entity_poly.pdbx_strand_id
1 'polypeptide(L)'
;MAELYTANSNSYFPSNDNEESKPRYRHRSSSVSSLLSLNLIPSFDGHTLYKLKTARSTKKIERFFGEDAPHDICIKEIKKEGLKAILQSKYPLCYFLYHLLDEYSSENLFFFIELEQYESFKYTSAGQQIATAQHIYNTYIAKNSYFEVNLDDKVCREVTLALEQKDVKCFDTAKRAVYSLLESSYIRFRTSDTFDLMAKECGELTTEYKKETKLAAINRLFNYIEQQNQKAHLSSTQKQYELMRSMIYEFCNTYIGVTI
;
A
#
# COMPACT_ATOMS: atom_id res chain seq x y z
N MET A 1 -42.63 30.40 76.68
CA MET A 1 -43.52 29.40 77.30
C MET A 1 -44.60 29.06 76.29
N ALA A 2 -44.59 27.81 75.82
CA ALA A 2 -45.60 27.07 75.05
C ALA A 2 -46.01 27.62 73.65
N GLU A 3 -46.29 26.84 72.60
CA GLU A 3 -46.25 25.41 72.26
C GLU A 3 -46.54 25.35 70.72
N LEU A 4 -45.76 24.66 69.89
CA LEU A 4 -46.01 23.32 69.29
C LEU A 4 -46.87 23.24 68.00
N TYR A 5 -46.23 22.66 66.97
CA TYR A 5 -46.65 21.53 66.10
C TYR A 5 -47.59 21.68 64.86
N THR A 6 -46.97 21.32 63.72
CA THR A 6 -47.41 20.43 62.60
C THR A 6 -48.32 20.87 61.43
N ALA A 7 -47.85 20.41 60.24
CA ALA A 7 -48.55 19.58 59.24
C ALA A 7 -48.77 20.18 57.83
N ASN A 8 -47.89 19.70 56.94
CA ASN A 8 -47.99 19.39 55.51
C ASN A 8 -49.38 19.35 54.84
N SER A 9 -49.50 19.90 53.63
CA SER A 9 -50.34 19.37 52.55
C SER A 9 -49.91 19.90 51.17
N ASN A 10 -49.89 18.98 50.20
CA ASN A 10 -49.50 19.15 48.81
C ASN A 10 -50.77 19.38 47.96
N SER A 11 -50.79 20.30 46.99
CA SER A 11 -51.49 20.11 45.70
C SER A 11 -51.30 21.26 44.68
N TYR A 12 -50.87 20.85 43.47
CA TYR A 12 -51.25 21.32 42.12
C TYR A 12 -51.07 22.79 41.64
N PHE A 13 -49.98 22.99 40.86
CA PHE A 13 -49.72 23.72 39.59
C PHE A 13 -50.73 24.75 38.99
N PRO A 14 -50.22 25.81 38.31
CA PRO A 14 -49.97 25.72 36.85
C PRO A 14 -48.68 26.39 36.31
N SER A 15 -48.04 25.64 35.39
CA SER A 15 -47.43 25.94 34.07
C SER A 15 -46.83 27.29 33.64
N ASN A 16 -45.75 27.13 32.84
CA ASN A 16 -45.21 27.96 31.74
C ASN A 16 -44.29 29.15 32.13
N ASP A 17 -43.12 29.41 31.50
CA ASP A 17 -42.50 28.90 30.28
C ASP A 17 -41.00 29.27 30.23
N ASN A 18 -40.24 28.53 29.42
CA ASN A 18 -38.97 28.89 28.76
C ASN A 18 -37.63 28.73 29.51
N GLU A 19 -37.17 27.49 29.69
CA GLU A 19 -35.73 27.18 29.64
C GLU A 19 -35.36 26.68 28.23
N GLU A 20 -34.71 27.56 27.49
CA GLU A 20 -34.19 27.33 26.15
C GLU A 20 -33.04 26.31 26.18
N SER A 21 -33.35 25.07 25.81
CA SER A 21 -32.41 23.97 25.70
C SER A 21 -31.39 24.23 24.57
N LYS A 22 -30.20 24.71 24.92
CA LYS A 22 -29.07 24.83 23.99
C LYS A 22 -28.78 23.48 23.32
N PRO A 23 -28.66 23.40 21.98
CA PRO A 23 -28.39 22.15 21.32
C PRO A 23 -26.96 21.70 21.67
N ARG A 24 -26.82 20.46 22.15
CA ARG A 24 -25.52 19.77 22.23
C ARG A 24 -24.96 19.68 20.81
N TYR A 25 -24.02 20.56 20.47
CA TYR A 25 -23.23 20.44 19.26
C TYR A 25 -22.44 19.13 19.30
N ARG A 26 -22.99 18.09 18.67
CA ARG A 26 -22.19 16.94 18.24
C ARG A 26 -21.21 17.51 17.21
N HIS A 27 -19.93 17.59 17.55
CA HIS A 27 -18.88 17.74 16.55
C HIS A 27 -18.99 16.55 15.61
N ARG A 28 -19.63 16.77 14.45
CA ARG A 28 -19.63 15.83 13.35
C ARG A 28 -18.19 15.80 12.88
N SER A 29 -17.47 14.73 13.20
CA SER A 29 -16.14 14.51 12.66
C SER A 29 -16.24 14.60 11.15
N SER A 30 -15.58 15.59 10.58
CA SER A 30 -15.53 15.77 9.13
C SER A 30 -14.86 14.53 8.54
N SER A 31 -15.52 13.93 7.55
CA SER A 31 -14.91 12.82 6.84
C SER A 31 -13.63 13.31 6.16
N VAL A 32 -12.64 12.44 5.99
CA VAL A 32 -11.42 12.84 5.27
C VAL A 32 -11.74 13.26 3.82
N SER A 33 -12.79 12.72 3.19
CA SER A 33 -13.29 13.24 1.92
C SER A 33 -13.74 14.70 2.01
N SER A 34 -14.39 15.09 3.11
CA SER A 34 -14.80 16.48 3.37
C SER A 34 -13.61 17.40 3.65
N LEU A 35 -12.56 16.89 4.28
CA LEU A 35 -11.33 17.65 4.53
C LEU A 35 -10.50 17.86 3.26
N LEU A 36 -10.52 16.88 2.35
CA LEU A 36 -9.87 16.95 1.03
C LEU A 36 -10.56 17.94 0.09
N SER A 37 -11.91 17.98 0.07
CA SER A 37 -12.65 18.99 -0.71
C SER A 37 -12.41 20.43 -0.24
N LEU A 38 -11.90 20.60 0.98
CA LEU A 38 -11.60 21.90 1.58
C LEU A 38 -10.12 22.28 1.46
N ASN A 39 -9.27 21.47 0.80
CA ASN A 39 -7.82 21.67 0.70
C ASN A 39 -7.11 21.89 2.06
N LEU A 40 -7.67 21.37 3.15
CA LEU A 40 -7.17 21.57 4.52
C LEU A 40 -6.01 20.62 4.91
N ILE A 41 -5.56 19.77 3.98
CA ILE A 41 -4.51 18.75 4.19
C ILE A 41 -3.54 18.81 3.00
N PRO A 42 -2.20 18.66 3.20
CA PRO A 42 -1.23 18.62 2.11
C PRO A 42 -1.65 17.60 1.03
N SER A 43 -1.35 17.91 -0.23
CA SER A 43 -1.66 17.08 -1.41
C SER A 43 -1.38 15.60 -1.15
N PHE A 44 -2.44 14.82 -0.89
CA PHE A 44 -2.36 13.37 -0.87
C PHE A 44 -2.39 12.88 -2.32
N ASP A 45 -1.42 12.07 -2.71
CA ASP A 45 -1.49 11.40 -4.01
C ASP A 45 -2.68 10.41 -4.06
N GLY A 46 -3.13 10.11 -5.27
CA GLY A 46 -4.30 9.25 -5.48
C GLY A 46 -4.14 7.82 -4.95
N HIS A 47 -2.90 7.33 -4.87
CA HIS A 47 -2.59 6.00 -4.35
C HIS A 47 -2.78 5.95 -2.83
N THR A 48 -2.27 6.94 -2.12
CA THR A 48 -2.38 7.08 -0.67
C THR A 48 -3.84 7.25 -0.26
N LEU A 49 -4.61 8.03 -1.02
CA LEU A 49 -6.05 8.15 -0.80
C LEU A 49 -6.79 6.82 -1.00
N TYR A 50 -6.43 6.07 -2.04
CA TYR A 50 -6.99 4.73 -2.28
C TYR A 50 -6.67 3.79 -1.12
N LYS A 51 -5.42 3.76 -0.64
CA LYS A 51 -4.98 2.99 0.54
C LYS A 51 -5.79 3.31 1.80
N LEU A 52 -6.02 4.59 2.08
CA LEU A 52 -6.82 5.01 3.23
C LEU A 52 -8.30 4.59 3.10
N LYS A 53 -8.85 4.62 1.89
CA LYS A 53 -10.21 4.19 1.61
C LYS A 53 -10.35 2.68 1.74
N THR A 54 -9.46 1.91 1.12
CA THR A 54 -9.46 0.44 1.18
C THR A 54 -9.23 -0.04 2.62
N ALA A 55 -8.24 0.48 3.34
CA ALA A 55 -7.99 0.11 4.73
C ALA A 55 -9.20 0.33 5.67
N ARG A 56 -9.98 1.39 5.46
CA ARG A 56 -11.24 1.60 6.20
C ARG A 56 -12.31 0.59 5.83
N SER A 57 -12.39 0.24 4.55
CA SER A 57 -13.30 -0.78 4.05
C SER A 57 -12.93 -2.16 4.59
N THR A 58 -11.65 -2.53 4.56
CA THR A 58 -11.12 -3.79 5.09
C THR A 58 -11.41 -3.90 6.59
N LYS A 59 -11.11 -2.87 7.40
CA LYS A 59 -11.46 -2.85 8.83
C LYS A 59 -12.96 -2.99 9.10
N LYS A 60 -13.81 -2.49 8.19
CA LYS A 60 -15.26 -2.68 8.30
C LYS A 60 -15.62 -4.14 8.01
N ILE A 61 -15.06 -4.73 6.95
CA ILE A 61 -15.27 -6.12 6.56
C ILE A 61 -14.77 -7.07 7.66
N GLU A 62 -13.57 -6.88 8.20
CA GLU A 62 -13.02 -7.65 9.33
C GLU A 62 -13.96 -7.62 10.55
N ARG A 63 -14.57 -6.47 10.85
CA ARG A 63 -15.57 -6.37 11.93
C ARG A 63 -16.86 -7.16 11.64
N PHE A 64 -17.23 -7.35 10.37
CA PHE A 64 -18.44 -8.06 9.98
C PHE A 64 -18.21 -9.57 9.75
N PHE A 65 -17.03 -9.97 9.26
CA PHE A 65 -16.73 -11.32 8.80
C PHE A 65 -15.59 -12.03 9.57
N GLY A 66 -14.91 -11.35 10.50
CA GLY A 66 -13.77 -11.89 11.26
C GLY A 66 -12.41 -11.70 10.57
N GLU A 67 -11.33 -12.15 11.23
CA GLU A 67 -9.93 -12.04 10.74
C GLU A 67 -9.66 -12.87 9.48
N ASP A 68 -10.49 -13.89 9.21
CA ASP A 68 -10.37 -14.78 8.03
C ASP A 68 -11.12 -14.28 6.78
N ALA A 69 -11.56 -13.02 6.75
CA ALA A 69 -12.32 -12.49 5.62
C ALA A 69 -11.45 -12.44 4.35
N PRO A 70 -11.72 -13.26 3.31
CA PRO A 70 -10.81 -13.39 2.18
C PRO A 70 -11.00 -12.22 1.20
N HIS A 71 -10.07 -11.27 1.22
CA HIS A 71 -10.22 -10.06 0.42
C HIS A 71 -8.90 -9.62 -0.23
N ASP A 72 -8.47 -10.37 -1.24
CA ASP A 72 -7.63 -9.78 -2.28
C ASP A 72 -8.49 -8.89 -3.19
N ILE A 73 -7.85 -8.04 -3.99
CA ILE A 73 -8.53 -7.10 -4.89
C ILE A 73 -8.93 -7.84 -6.18
N CYS A 74 -10.21 -7.78 -6.52
CA CYS A 74 -10.73 -8.42 -7.74
C CYS A 74 -10.34 -7.65 -9.00
N ILE A 75 -10.33 -8.36 -10.12
CA ILE A 75 -9.89 -7.83 -11.41
C ILE A 75 -10.77 -6.67 -11.89
N LYS A 76 -12.07 -6.68 -11.58
CA LYS A 76 -12.97 -5.56 -11.90
C LYS A 76 -12.55 -4.27 -11.21
N GLU A 77 -12.15 -4.33 -9.94
CA GLU A 77 -11.68 -3.16 -9.20
C GLU A 77 -10.32 -2.70 -9.76
N ILE A 78 -9.41 -3.63 -10.09
CA ILE A 78 -8.14 -3.31 -10.76
C ILE A 78 -8.39 -2.60 -12.10
N LYS A 79 -9.33 -3.10 -12.92
CA LYS A 79 -9.72 -2.46 -14.19
C LYS A 79 -10.22 -1.04 -14.02
N LYS A 80 -10.91 -0.76 -12.92
CA LYS A 80 -11.54 0.53 -12.65
C LYS A 80 -10.57 1.53 -12.03
N GLU A 81 -9.78 1.09 -11.06
CA GLU A 81 -8.97 1.95 -10.21
C GLU A 81 -7.50 2.01 -10.67
N GLY A 82 -7.04 1.07 -11.48
CA GLY A 82 -5.73 1.10 -12.14
C GLY A 82 -4.57 0.64 -11.25
N LEU A 83 -3.39 1.25 -11.43
CA LEU A 83 -2.16 0.88 -10.74
C LEU A 83 -2.32 0.84 -9.22
N LYS A 84 -3.01 1.83 -8.64
CA LYS A 84 -3.21 1.91 -7.19
C LYS A 84 -3.92 0.69 -6.59
N ALA A 85 -4.79 0.04 -7.37
CA ALA A 85 -5.48 -1.17 -6.95
C ALA A 85 -4.59 -2.41 -7.09
N ILE A 86 -3.87 -2.57 -8.20
CA ILE A 86 -3.00 -3.75 -8.35
C ILE A 86 -1.84 -3.74 -7.35
N LEU A 87 -1.28 -2.57 -7.00
CA LEU A 87 -0.23 -2.42 -5.99
C LEU A 87 -0.68 -2.78 -4.56
N GLN A 88 -1.98 -2.95 -4.33
CA GLN A 88 -2.53 -3.41 -3.05
C GLN A 88 -3.06 -4.85 -3.12
N SER A 89 -2.95 -5.48 -4.28
CA SER A 89 -3.36 -6.86 -4.49
C SER A 89 -2.20 -7.82 -4.20
N LYS A 90 -2.49 -9.10 -3.91
CA LYS A 90 -1.46 -10.12 -3.71
C LYS A 90 -1.19 -10.89 -4.99
N TYR A 91 -2.16 -11.71 -5.41
CA TYR A 91 -1.95 -12.64 -6.52
C TYR A 91 -1.98 -11.95 -7.89
N PRO A 92 -2.86 -10.96 -8.16
CA PRO A 92 -2.77 -10.17 -9.38
C PRO A 92 -1.44 -9.43 -9.51
N LEU A 93 -0.84 -8.99 -8.39
CA LEU A 93 0.47 -8.35 -8.39
C LEU A 93 1.59 -9.27 -8.90
N CYS A 94 1.50 -10.60 -8.71
CA CYS A 94 2.46 -11.54 -9.29
C CYS A 94 2.49 -11.49 -10.82
N TYR A 95 1.35 -11.24 -11.48
CA TYR A 95 1.30 -11.11 -12.94
C TYR A 95 1.93 -9.79 -13.41
N PHE A 96 1.70 -8.71 -12.65
CA PHE A 96 2.34 -7.44 -12.95
C PHE A 96 3.85 -7.52 -12.73
N LEU A 97 4.31 -8.15 -11.64
CA LEU A 97 5.73 -8.40 -11.42
C LEU A 97 6.33 -9.25 -12.54
N TYR A 98 5.66 -10.32 -12.99
CA TYR A 98 6.11 -11.11 -14.13
C TYR A 98 6.26 -10.26 -15.40
N HIS A 99 5.30 -9.39 -15.69
CA HIS A 99 5.39 -8.46 -16.82
C HIS A 99 6.58 -7.49 -16.69
N LEU A 100 6.82 -6.93 -15.50
CA LEU A 100 7.97 -6.06 -15.25
C LEU A 100 9.30 -6.81 -15.35
N LEU A 101 9.34 -8.09 -14.99
CA LEU A 101 10.52 -8.94 -15.16
C LEU A 101 10.84 -9.15 -16.64
N ASP A 102 9.83 -9.41 -17.47
CA ASP A 102 9.96 -9.59 -18.92
C ASP A 102 10.39 -8.30 -19.63
N GLU A 103 9.97 -7.14 -19.12
CA GLU A 103 10.39 -5.82 -19.61
C GLU A 103 11.66 -5.27 -18.94
N TYR A 104 12.34 -6.04 -18.09
CA TYR A 104 13.56 -5.62 -17.37
C TYR A 104 13.39 -4.34 -16.54
N SER A 105 12.23 -4.16 -15.91
CA SER A 105 11.87 -2.97 -15.12
C SER A 105 11.33 -3.32 -13.73
N SER A 106 11.65 -4.51 -13.21
CA SER A 106 11.14 -5.05 -11.94
C SER A 106 11.63 -4.30 -10.70
N GLU A 107 12.80 -3.68 -10.77
CA GLU A 107 13.39 -2.87 -9.70
C GLU A 107 12.47 -1.71 -9.28
N ASN A 108 11.67 -1.17 -10.20
CA ASN A 108 10.68 -0.14 -9.90
C ASN A 108 9.63 -0.62 -8.88
N LEU A 109 9.17 -1.87 -9.02
CA LEU A 109 8.16 -2.42 -8.11
C LEU A 109 8.78 -2.79 -6.76
N PHE A 110 9.97 -3.40 -6.76
CA PHE A 110 10.67 -3.72 -5.52
C PHE A 110 10.97 -2.47 -4.71
N PHE A 111 11.50 -1.42 -5.36
CA PHE A 111 11.76 -0.15 -4.71
C PHE A 111 10.48 0.46 -4.12
N PHE A 112 9.38 0.50 -4.89
CA PHE A 112 8.12 1.05 -4.41
C PHE A 112 7.58 0.30 -3.18
N ILE A 113 7.64 -1.04 -3.18
CA ILE A 113 7.23 -1.87 -2.04
C ILE A 113 8.11 -1.59 -0.82
N GLU A 114 9.42 -1.45 -1.00
CA GLU A 114 10.34 -1.18 0.09
C GLU A 114 10.12 0.21 0.70
N LEU A 115 9.77 1.22 -0.11
CA LEU A 115 9.33 2.53 0.37
C LEU A 115 8.03 2.47 1.18
N GLU A 116 7.04 1.68 0.72
CA GLU A 116 5.79 1.47 1.46
C GLU A 116 6.03 0.79 2.81
N GLN A 117 6.95 -0.18 2.86
CA GLN A 117 7.35 -0.83 4.10
C GLN A 117 8.09 0.15 5.00
N TYR A 118 9.05 0.90 4.47
CA TYR A 118 9.80 1.92 5.21
C TYR A 118 8.89 2.96 5.88
N GLU A 119 7.85 3.44 5.19
CA GLU A 119 6.93 4.42 5.78
C GLU A 119 5.97 3.84 6.82
N SER A 120 5.62 2.54 6.70
CA SER A 120 4.65 1.90 7.58
C SER A 120 5.27 1.16 8.76
N PHE A 121 6.57 0.87 8.69
CA PHE A 121 7.29 0.15 9.73
C PHE A 121 7.42 0.99 11.00
N LYS A 122 7.27 0.32 12.15
CA LYS A 122 7.44 0.93 13.47
C LYS A 122 8.88 0.74 13.94
N TYR A 123 9.72 1.75 13.73
CA TYR A 123 11.11 1.74 14.17
C TYR A 123 11.25 1.96 15.68
N THR A 124 12.22 1.28 16.29
CA THR A 124 12.57 1.44 17.70
C THR A 124 13.34 2.73 17.95
N SER A 125 14.03 3.26 16.93
CA SER A 125 14.75 4.54 17.01
C SER A 125 14.89 5.20 15.64
N ALA A 126 15.11 6.53 15.64
CA ALA A 126 15.44 7.26 14.42
C ALA A 126 16.75 6.76 13.78
N GLY A 127 17.72 6.30 14.58
CA GLY A 127 18.96 5.72 14.05
C GLY A 127 18.72 4.43 13.25
N GLN A 128 17.82 3.57 13.73
CA GLN A 128 17.41 2.37 12.99
C GLN A 128 16.73 2.74 11.66
N GLN A 129 15.82 3.74 11.71
CA GLN A 129 15.13 4.21 10.51
C GLN A 129 16.11 4.77 9.47
N ILE A 130 17.07 5.60 9.88
CA ILE A 130 18.10 6.12 8.98
C ILE A 130 19.00 5.02 8.42
N ALA A 131 19.35 3.99 9.21
CA ALA A 131 20.11 2.85 8.71
C ALA A 131 19.33 2.07 7.63
N THR A 132 18.02 1.88 7.82
CA THR A 132 17.14 1.29 6.79
C THR A 132 17.07 2.19 5.56
N ALA A 133 16.95 3.51 5.73
CA ALA A 133 16.94 4.44 4.61
C ALA A 133 18.26 4.41 3.82
N GLN A 134 19.40 4.29 4.48
CA GLN A 134 20.70 4.10 3.83
C GLN A 134 20.79 2.78 3.05
N HIS A 135 20.21 1.70 3.58
CA HIS A 135 20.12 0.43 2.86
C HIS A 135 19.32 0.59 1.55
N ILE A 136 18.11 1.14 1.64
CA ILE A 136 17.25 1.42 0.48
C ILE A 136 17.99 2.28 -0.56
N TYR A 137 18.65 3.35 -0.11
CA TYR A 137 19.42 4.22 -1.00
C TYR A 137 20.53 3.45 -1.74
N ASN A 138 21.31 2.64 -1.02
CA ASN A 138 22.40 1.87 -1.61
C ASN A 138 21.90 0.80 -2.59
N THR A 139 20.69 0.27 -2.37
CA THR A 139 20.08 -0.75 -3.24
C THR A 139 19.47 -0.15 -4.51
N TYR A 140 18.79 1.00 -4.45
CA TYR A 140 17.99 1.50 -5.59
C TYR A 140 18.40 2.85 -6.17
N ILE A 141 19.21 3.64 -5.46
CA ILE A 141 19.52 5.02 -5.86
C ILE A 141 21.03 5.22 -6.09
N ALA A 142 21.87 4.49 -5.36
CA ALA A 142 23.31 4.58 -5.54
C ALA A 142 23.72 4.17 -6.96
N LYS A 143 24.58 4.99 -7.56
CA LYS A 143 25.10 4.77 -8.91
C LYS A 143 25.76 3.41 -9.04
N ASN A 144 25.45 2.70 -10.12
CA ASN A 144 25.90 1.36 -10.44
C ASN A 144 25.40 0.27 -9.48
N SER A 145 24.32 0.54 -8.73
CA SER A 145 23.63 -0.55 -8.04
C SER A 145 23.01 -1.52 -9.05
N TYR A 146 22.95 -2.80 -8.71
CA TYR A 146 22.30 -3.83 -9.53
C TYR A 146 20.80 -3.59 -9.72
N PHE A 147 20.18 -2.83 -8.80
CA PHE A 147 18.76 -2.46 -8.83
C PHE A 147 18.59 -0.94 -8.90
N GLU A 148 19.56 -0.22 -9.46
CA GLU A 148 19.45 1.23 -9.68
C GLU A 148 18.19 1.55 -10.49
N VAL A 149 17.30 2.33 -9.90
CA VAL A 149 16.05 2.78 -10.52
C VAL A 149 16.34 3.98 -11.40
N ASN A 150 15.70 4.03 -12.57
CA ASN A 150 15.83 5.13 -13.52
C ASN A 150 15.12 6.42 -13.03
N LEU A 151 15.73 7.11 -12.07
CA LEU A 151 15.26 8.37 -11.53
C LEU A 151 16.05 9.56 -12.09
N ASP A 152 15.38 10.70 -12.25
CA ASP A 152 16.05 11.96 -12.62
C ASP A 152 17.13 12.32 -11.59
N ASP A 153 18.29 12.82 -12.06
CA ASP A 153 19.42 13.26 -11.21
C ASP A 153 18.99 14.23 -10.10
N LYS A 154 17.99 15.09 -10.39
CA LYS A 154 17.42 16.02 -9.41
C LYS A 154 16.81 15.28 -8.22
N VAL A 155 16.07 14.21 -8.47
CA VAL A 155 15.42 13.38 -7.44
C VAL A 155 16.49 12.67 -6.61
N CYS A 156 17.49 12.05 -7.26
CA CYS A 156 18.60 11.39 -6.56
C CYS A 156 19.35 12.36 -5.62
N ARG A 157 19.61 13.58 -6.08
CA ARG A 157 20.25 14.63 -5.26
C ARG A 157 19.40 15.04 -4.07
N GLU A 158 18.08 15.19 -4.25
CA GLU A 158 17.16 15.54 -3.16
C GLU A 158 17.14 14.45 -2.07
N VAL A 159 17.08 13.17 -2.46
CA VAL A 159 17.15 12.06 -1.51
C VAL A 159 18.50 12.04 -0.78
N THR A 160 19.60 12.25 -1.51
CA THR A 160 20.95 12.28 -0.94
C THR A 160 21.06 13.35 0.16
N LEU A 161 20.63 14.58 -0.15
CA LEU A 161 20.66 15.69 0.81
C LEU A 161 19.77 15.42 2.03
N ALA A 162 18.61 14.81 1.84
CA ALA A 162 17.72 14.46 2.93
C ALA A 162 18.35 13.40 3.85
N LEU A 163 19.04 12.39 3.31
CA LEU A 163 19.76 11.38 4.09
C LEU A 163 20.94 11.97 4.86
N GLU A 164 21.70 12.89 4.27
CA GLU A 164 22.80 13.60 4.94
C GLU A 164 22.28 14.41 6.14
N GLN A 165 21.08 14.99 6.02
CA GLN A 165 20.39 15.74 7.06
C GLN A 165 19.66 14.83 8.07
N LYS A 166 19.72 13.51 7.89
CA LYS A 166 19.00 12.51 8.70
C LYS A 166 17.49 12.74 8.72
N ASP A 167 16.94 13.18 7.59
CA ASP A 167 15.49 13.31 7.41
C ASP A 167 14.87 11.93 7.15
N VAL A 168 13.91 11.56 7.99
CA VAL A 168 13.17 10.30 7.87
C VAL A 168 12.19 10.30 6.69
N LYS A 169 11.86 11.47 6.12
CA LYS A 169 11.02 11.62 4.91
C LYS A 169 11.85 11.79 3.63
N CYS A 170 13.02 11.17 3.59
CA CYS A 170 13.98 11.32 2.50
C CYS A 170 13.51 10.82 1.12
N PHE A 171 12.44 10.01 1.04
CA PHE A 171 12.00 9.37 -0.21
C PHE A 171 10.72 9.94 -0.84
N ASP A 172 10.12 11.00 -0.29
CA ASP A 172 8.82 11.53 -0.79
C ASP A 172 8.84 11.89 -2.29
N THR A 173 9.98 12.37 -2.81
CA THR A 173 10.16 12.71 -4.22
C THR A 173 10.45 11.47 -5.07
N ALA A 174 11.33 10.58 -4.60
CA ALA A 174 11.64 9.31 -5.25
C ALA A 174 10.41 8.40 -5.39
N LYS A 175 9.55 8.35 -4.37
CA LYS A 175 8.31 7.57 -4.38
C LYS A 175 7.35 8.00 -5.49
N ARG A 176 7.17 9.32 -5.67
CA ARG A 176 6.33 9.86 -6.75
C ARG A 176 6.92 9.60 -8.14
N ALA A 177 8.25 9.67 -8.25
CA ALA A 177 8.94 9.38 -9.49
C ALA A 177 8.80 7.90 -9.89
N VAL A 178 9.10 6.97 -8.98
CA VAL A 178 8.96 5.53 -9.29
C VAL A 178 7.50 5.12 -9.51
N TYR A 179 6.54 5.75 -8.83
CA TYR A 179 5.11 5.53 -9.13
C TYR A 179 4.77 5.89 -10.58
N SER A 180 5.34 6.96 -11.13
CA SER A 180 5.13 7.35 -12.53
C SER A 180 5.77 6.36 -13.53
N LEU A 181 6.93 5.78 -13.18
CA LEU A 181 7.55 4.70 -13.97
C LEU A 181 6.67 3.44 -13.97
N LEU A 182 6.11 3.09 -12.80
CA LEU A 182 5.17 1.99 -12.68
C LEU A 182 3.86 2.25 -13.43
N GLU A 183 3.33 3.48 -13.43
CA GLU A 183 2.11 3.82 -14.18
C GLU A 183 2.32 3.62 -15.68
N SER A 184 3.48 4.04 -16.18
CA SER A 184 3.86 3.83 -17.58
C SER A 184 3.93 2.34 -17.94
N SER A 185 4.50 1.52 -17.05
CA SER A 185 4.57 0.07 -17.23
C SER A 185 3.22 -0.61 -17.07
N TYR A 186 2.36 -0.09 -16.19
CA TYR A 186 1.00 -0.57 -16.01
C TYR A 186 0.14 -0.33 -17.24
N ILE A 187 0.29 0.80 -17.95
CA ILE A 187 -0.40 1.06 -19.21
C ILE A 187 -0.07 -0.01 -20.25
N ARG A 188 1.19 -0.44 -20.36
CA ARG A 188 1.60 -1.54 -21.26
C ARG A 188 1.08 -2.89 -20.77
N PHE A 189 1.18 -3.15 -19.47
CA PHE A 189 0.63 -4.35 -18.86
C PHE A 189 -0.85 -4.53 -19.20
N ARG A 190 -1.65 -3.47 -19.10
CA ARG A 190 -3.10 -3.46 -19.39
C ARG A 190 -3.48 -3.94 -20.79
N THR A 191 -2.57 -3.83 -21.75
CA THR A 191 -2.77 -4.26 -23.14
C THR A 191 -2.02 -5.54 -23.48
N SER A 192 -1.38 -6.18 -22.50
CA SER A 192 -0.57 -7.38 -22.69
C SER A 192 -1.38 -8.67 -22.52
N ASP A 193 -0.92 -9.74 -23.16
CA ASP A 193 -1.46 -11.10 -22.97
C ASP A 193 -1.39 -11.55 -21.50
N THR A 194 -0.40 -11.06 -20.75
CA THR A 194 -0.26 -11.35 -19.32
C THR A 194 -1.44 -10.81 -18.51
N PHE A 195 -1.97 -9.63 -18.86
CA PHE A 195 -3.14 -9.07 -18.19
C PHE A 195 -4.42 -9.85 -18.52
N ASP A 196 -4.60 -10.25 -19.78
CA ASP A 196 -5.74 -11.07 -20.19
C ASP A 196 -5.71 -12.45 -19.51
N LEU A 197 -4.53 -13.06 -19.41
CA LEU A 197 -4.32 -14.30 -18.69
C LEU A 197 -4.63 -14.15 -17.20
N MET A 198 -4.14 -13.09 -16.56
CA MET A 198 -4.48 -12.76 -15.18
C MET A 198 -5.99 -12.65 -14.99
N ALA A 199 -6.69 -11.89 -15.86
CA ALA A 199 -8.13 -11.71 -15.77
C ALA A 199 -8.89 -13.03 -15.88
N LYS A 200 -8.43 -13.93 -16.76
CA LYS A 200 -9.01 -15.27 -16.95
C LYS A 200 -8.79 -16.18 -15.73
N GLU A 201 -7.58 -16.22 -15.17
CA GLU A 201 -7.22 -17.15 -14.10
C GLU A 201 -7.68 -16.69 -12.72
N CYS A 202 -7.64 -15.39 -12.44
CA CYS A 202 -8.15 -14.80 -11.21
C CYS A 202 -9.69 -14.70 -11.23
N GLY A 203 -10.30 -14.45 -12.40
CA GLY A 203 -11.72 -14.23 -12.52
C GLY A 203 -12.14 -12.81 -12.12
N GLU A 204 -13.18 -12.29 -12.77
CA GLU A 204 -13.50 -10.85 -12.77
C GLU A 204 -13.85 -10.29 -11.38
N LEU A 205 -14.60 -11.05 -10.58
CA LEU A 205 -15.16 -10.63 -9.29
C LEU A 205 -14.58 -11.39 -8.09
N THR A 206 -13.67 -12.32 -8.33
CA THR A 206 -13.11 -13.17 -7.29
C THR A 206 -12.21 -12.35 -6.37
N THR A 207 -12.45 -12.43 -5.06
CA THR A 207 -11.60 -11.84 -4.02
C THR A 207 -10.94 -12.91 -3.14
N GLU A 208 -11.44 -14.15 -3.21
CA GLU A 208 -10.86 -15.34 -2.60
C GLU A 208 -10.41 -16.33 -3.67
N TYR A 209 -9.10 -16.44 -3.87
CA TYR A 209 -8.55 -17.35 -4.86
C TYR A 209 -8.41 -18.77 -4.32
N LYS A 210 -8.77 -19.75 -5.14
CA LYS A 210 -8.51 -21.17 -4.87
C LYS A 210 -7.01 -21.43 -4.81
N LYS A 211 -6.59 -22.50 -4.13
CA LYS A 211 -5.18 -22.87 -3.97
C LYS A 211 -4.47 -22.98 -5.32
N GLU A 212 -5.14 -23.52 -6.33
CA GLU A 212 -4.60 -23.70 -7.68
C GLU A 212 -4.30 -22.35 -8.34
N THR A 213 -5.22 -21.38 -8.24
CA THR A 213 -5.04 -20.01 -8.77
C THR A 213 -3.89 -19.30 -8.06
N LYS A 214 -3.79 -19.45 -6.74
CA LYS A 214 -2.71 -18.88 -5.92
C LYS A 214 -1.34 -19.43 -6.35
N LEU A 215 -1.24 -20.74 -6.51
CA LEU A 215 -0.02 -21.42 -6.96
C LEU A 215 0.32 -21.06 -8.41
N ALA A 216 -0.67 -20.97 -9.30
CA ALA A 216 -0.45 -20.57 -10.69
C ALA A 216 0.21 -19.18 -10.78
N ALA A 217 -0.27 -18.21 -9.99
CA ALA A 217 0.31 -16.87 -9.94
C ALA A 217 1.78 -16.88 -9.47
N ILE A 218 2.09 -17.64 -8.42
CA ILE A 218 3.45 -17.75 -7.87
C ILE A 218 4.39 -18.49 -8.82
N ASN A 219 3.94 -19.60 -9.40
CA ASN A 219 4.74 -20.41 -10.31
C ASN A 219 5.18 -19.65 -11.57
N ARG A 220 4.48 -18.59 -11.97
CA ARG A 220 4.92 -17.71 -13.06
C ARG A 220 6.27 -17.06 -12.77
N LEU A 221 6.46 -16.59 -11.55
CA LEU A 221 7.71 -15.95 -11.13
C LEU A 221 8.85 -16.99 -11.05
N PHE A 222 8.55 -18.20 -10.57
CA PHE A 222 9.57 -19.27 -10.54
C PHE A 222 9.94 -19.79 -11.92
N ASN A 223 8.97 -19.97 -12.81
CA ASN A 223 9.24 -20.35 -14.19
C ASN A 223 10.10 -19.30 -14.90
N TYR A 224 9.90 -18.01 -14.61
CA TYR A 224 10.79 -16.96 -15.11
C TYR A 224 12.23 -17.17 -14.62
N ILE A 225 12.43 -17.38 -13.32
CA ILE A 225 13.76 -17.64 -12.74
C ILE A 225 14.41 -18.85 -13.43
N GLU A 226 13.69 -19.97 -13.57
CA GLU A 226 14.23 -21.18 -14.20
C GLU A 226 14.65 -20.94 -15.66
N GLN A 227 13.86 -20.20 -16.42
CA GLN A 227 14.19 -19.83 -17.80
C GLN A 227 15.43 -18.94 -17.88
N GLN A 228 15.58 -17.98 -16.96
CA GLN A 228 16.76 -17.12 -16.91
C GLN A 228 18.02 -17.87 -16.46
N ASN A 229 17.89 -18.85 -15.56
CA ASN A 229 19.00 -19.69 -15.10
C ASN A 229 19.67 -20.44 -16.26
N GLN A 230 18.86 -21.03 -17.15
CA GLN A 230 19.34 -21.74 -18.32
C GLN A 230 20.12 -20.85 -19.28
N LYS A 231 19.76 -19.55 -19.36
CA LYS A 231 20.45 -18.54 -20.17
C LYS A 231 21.71 -17.99 -19.48
N ALA A 232 21.70 -17.87 -18.16
CA ALA A 232 22.80 -17.31 -17.36
C ALA A 232 24.04 -18.21 -17.31
N HIS A 233 23.87 -19.54 -17.46
CA HIS A 233 24.98 -20.50 -17.52
C HIS A 233 25.99 -20.26 -18.67
N LEU A 234 25.69 -19.33 -19.59
CA LEU A 234 26.51 -18.96 -20.75
C LEU A 234 27.17 -17.56 -20.64
N SER A 235 27.03 -16.80 -19.56
CA SER A 235 27.57 -15.42 -19.49
C SER A 235 27.96 -14.91 -18.07
N SER A 236 28.65 -13.77 -18.01
CA SER A 236 29.11 -13.06 -16.79
C SER A 236 27.99 -12.47 -15.91
N THR A 237 26.75 -12.92 -16.11
CA THR A 237 25.51 -12.32 -15.57
C THR A 237 24.98 -13.08 -14.35
N GLN A 238 25.72 -14.08 -13.86
CA GLN A 238 25.31 -14.97 -12.78
C GLN A 238 24.97 -14.23 -11.48
N LYS A 239 25.74 -13.20 -11.12
CA LYS A 239 25.47 -12.41 -9.91
C LYS A 239 24.16 -11.63 -9.98
N GLN A 240 23.83 -11.05 -11.14
CA GLN A 240 22.57 -10.33 -11.33
C GLN A 240 21.37 -11.28 -11.27
N TYR A 241 21.52 -12.48 -11.84
CA TYR A 241 20.52 -13.54 -11.72
C TYR A 241 20.28 -13.96 -10.26
N GLU A 242 21.33 -14.24 -9.48
CA GLU A 242 21.19 -14.64 -8.07
C GLU A 242 20.53 -13.55 -7.22
N LEU A 243 20.86 -12.28 -7.48
CA LEU A 243 20.22 -11.15 -6.81
C LEU A 243 18.73 -11.06 -7.17
N MET A 244 18.39 -11.11 -8.45
CA MET A 244 16.99 -11.05 -8.90
C MET A 244 16.18 -12.24 -8.37
N ARG A 245 16.78 -13.43 -8.37
CA ARG A 245 16.23 -14.63 -7.74
C ARG A 245 15.91 -14.33 -6.27
N SER A 246 16.87 -13.82 -5.50
CA SER A 246 16.67 -13.46 -4.08
C SER A 246 15.51 -12.48 -3.88
N MET A 247 15.41 -11.44 -4.71
CA MET A 247 14.32 -10.45 -4.64
C MET A 247 12.93 -11.09 -4.85
N ILE A 248 12.82 -12.00 -5.82
CA ILE A 248 11.56 -12.70 -6.09
C ILE A 248 11.19 -13.65 -4.93
N TYR A 249 12.15 -14.36 -4.36
CA TYR A 249 11.90 -15.21 -3.18
C TYR A 249 11.44 -14.37 -1.99
N GLU A 250 12.09 -13.25 -1.72
CA GLU A 250 11.71 -12.34 -0.65
C GLU A 250 10.31 -11.75 -0.88
N PHE A 251 9.99 -11.36 -2.12
CA PHE A 251 8.65 -10.92 -2.49
C PHE A 251 7.59 -11.99 -2.19
N CYS A 252 7.82 -13.24 -2.60
CA CYS A 252 6.89 -14.34 -2.34
C CYS A 252 6.73 -14.64 -0.84
N ASN A 253 7.83 -14.62 -0.08
CA ASN A 253 7.82 -14.96 1.35
C ASN A 253 7.18 -13.84 2.19
N THR A 254 7.65 -12.61 2.03
CA THR A 254 7.27 -11.48 2.88
C THR A 254 5.96 -10.84 2.45
N TYR A 255 5.75 -10.64 1.14
CA TYR A 255 4.62 -9.86 0.64
C TYR A 255 3.37 -10.73 0.38
N ILE A 256 3.56 -11.91 -0.23
CA ILE A 256 2.44 -12.84 -0.47
C ILE A 256 2.12 -13.67 0.79
N GLY A 257 3.12 -13.95 1.63
CA GLY A 257 2.98 -14.75 2.84
C GLY A 257 3.10 -16.25 2.58
N VAL A 258 3.90 -16.65 1.58
CA VAL A 258 4.15 -18.06 1.28
C VAL A 258 5.57 -18.41 1.68
N THR A 259 5.73 -19.23 2.71
CA THR A 259 7.02 -19.82 3.06
C THR A 259 7.30 -20.95 2.06
N ILE A 260 8.40 -20.84 1.34
CA ILE A 260 8.81 -21.71 0.23
C ILE A 260 10.14 -22.36 0.58
#